data_AF-A0A2T6B924-F1
#
_entry.id   AF-A0A2T6B924-F1
#
_cell.length_a   1.000
_cell.length_b   1.000
_cell.length_c   1.000
_cell.angle_alpha   90.00
_cell.angle_beta   90.00
_cell.angle_gamma   90.00
#
_symmetry.space_group_name_H-M   'P 1'
#
loop_
_entity.id
_entity.type
_entity.pdbx_description
1 polymer ?
#
loop_
_entity_poly.entity_id
_entity_poly.type
_entity_poly.pdbx_seq_one_letter_code
_entity_poly.pdbx_strand_id
1 'polypeptide(L)'
;MSQPVVQPSPVILPPAIPTKTRSFQQRVDYAGKALRRGRWGRRFDSCFEGPDAAHVAAVLVLRAERSRDLKEAILRAFKTQEWQEVPWVKAMDRFSGMGAREIGQDALRVQAEQG
;
A
#
# COMPACT_ATOMS: atom_id res chain seq x y z
N MET A 1 -13.39 61.87 12.74
CA MET A 1 -12.80 60.67 13.37
C MET A 1 -13.15 59.49 12.49
N SER A 2 -12.20 58.94 11.73
CA SER A 2 -12.43 57.82 10.81
C SER A 2 -11.46 56.70 11.16
N GLN A 3 -11.99 55.54 11.53
CA GLN A 3 -11.21 54.34 11.87
C GLN A 3 -10.68 53.69 10.57
N PRO A 4 -9.46 53.15 10.55
CA PRO A 4 -8.93 52.47 9.37
C PRO A 4 -9.55 51.07 9.25
N VAL A 5 -10.07 50.76 8.06
CA VAL A 5 -10.58 49.43 7.67
C VAL A 5 -9.39 48.48 7.55
N VAL A 6 -9.30 47.51 8.47
CA VAL A 6 -8.39 46.37 8.36
C VAL A 6 -8.95 45.43 7.30
N GLN A 7 -8.31 45.38 6.13
CA GLN A 7 -8.61 44.35 5.13
C GLN A 7 -8.09 42.99 5.64
N PRO A 8 -8.90 41.91 5.61
CA PRO A 8 -8.41 40.58 5.95
C PRO A 8 -7.46 40.08 4.86
N SER A 9 -6.25 39.69 5.26
CA SER A 9 -5.27 39.04 4.39
C SER A 9 -5.88 37.79 3.73
N PRO A 10 -5.58 37.51 2.45
CA PRO A 10 -6.03 36.29 1.81
C PRO A 10 -5.43 35.08 2.53
N VAL A 11 -6.30 34.19 3.03
CA VAL A 11 -5.90 32.88 3.51
C VAL A 11 -5.37 32.11 2.30
N ILE A 12 -4.05 32.06 2.14
CA ILE A 12 -3.41 31.17 1.17
C ILE A 12 -3.60 29.76 1.73
N LEU A 13 -4.69 29.12 1.34
CA LEU A 13 -4.87 27.68 1.51
C LEU A 13 -3.64 27.00 0.90
N PRO A 14 -2.94 26.12 1.64
CA PRO A 14 -1.84 25.37 1.05
C PRO A 14 -2.40 24.60 -0.16
N PRO A 15 -1.64 24.49 -1.26
CA PRO A 15 -2.10 23.74 -2.43
C PRO A 15 -2.49 22.35 -1.96
N ALA A 16 -3.73 21.94 -2.25
CA ALA A 16 -4.20 20.59 -2.04
C ALA A 16 -3.13 19.66 -2.62
N ILE A 17 -2.45 18.90 -1.75
CA ILE A 17 -1.41 17.97 -2.18
C ILE A 17 -2.09 17.09 -3.22
N PRO A 18 -1.66 17.12 -4.50
CA PRO A 18 -2.27 16.26 -5.49
C PRO A 18 -2.03 14.84 -5.01
N THR A 19 -3.10 14.19 -4.55
CA THR A 19 -3.13 12.78 -4.21
C THR A 19 -3.01 12.01 -5.52
N LYS A 20 -1.83 12.02 -6.13
CA LYS A 20 -1.48 11.03 -7.15
C LYS A 20 -1.53 9.70 -6.43
N THR A 21 -2.64 8.98 -6.60
CA THR A 21 -2.79 7.60 -6.18
C THR A 21 -1.56 6.86 -6.68
N ARG A 22 -0.73 6.39 -5.74
CA ARG A 22 0.51 5.68 -6.09
C ARG A 22 0.14 4.49 -6.93
N SER A 23 0.87 4.26 -8.02
CA SER A 23 0.60 3.10 -8.87
C SER A 23 0.74 1.81 -8.04
N PHE A 24 0.02 0.76 -8.45
CA PHE A 24 0.06 -0.55 -7.80
C PHE A 24 1.49 -1.00 -7.48
N GLN A 25 2.36 -0.97 -8.49
CA GLN A 25 3.76 -1.35 -8.35
C GLN A 25 4.52 -0.51 -7.31
N GLN A 26 4.29 0.81 -7.29
CA GLN A 26 4.91 1.69 -6.29
C GLN A 26 4.45 1.36 -4.87
N ARG A 27 3.19 0.96 -4.68
CA ARG A 27 2.69 0.52 -3.37
C ARG A 27 3.33 -0.79 -2.94
N VAL A 28 3.41 -1.78 -3.82
CA VAL A 28 4.10 -3.05 -3.55
C VAL A 28 5.57 -2.82 -3.17
N ASP A 29 6.30 -2.01 -3.96
CA ASP A 29 7.71 -1.75 -3.72
C ASP A 29 7.95 -0.98 -2.42
N TYR A 30 7.08 -0.02 -2.11
CA TYR A 30 7.12 0.73 -0.87
C TYR A 30 6.84 -0.19 0.34
N ALA A 31 5.76 -0.97 0.31
CA ALA A 31 5.39 -1.87 1.39
C ALA A 31 6.49 -2.90 1.67
N GLY A 32 7.06 -3.51 0.63
CA GLY A 32 8.18 -4.44 0.76
C GLY A 32 9.47 -3.82 1.31
N LYS A 33 9.72 -2.53 1.04
CA LYS A 33 10.83 -1.79 1.67
C LYS A 33 10.53 -1.43 3.12
N ALA A 34 9.31 -1.01 3.43
CA ALA A 34 8.89 -0.65 4.78
C ALA A 34 8.96 -1.86 5.74
N LEU A 35 8.48 -3.03 5.29
CA LEU A 35 8.57 -4.28 6.03
C LEU A 35 10.02 -4.62 6.39
N ARG A 36 10.92 -4.64 5.40
CA ARG A 36 12.35 -4.93 5.63
C ARG A 36 13.03 -3.95 6.58
N ARG A 37 12.59 -2.69 6.60
CA ARG A 37 13.12 -1.66 7.50
C ARG A 37 12.55 -1.74 8.92
N GLY A 38 11.50 -2.52 9.16
CA GLY A 38 10.80 -2.54 10.45
C GLY A 38 10.16 -1.20 10.81
N ARG A 39 9.97 -0.30 9.84
CA ARG A 39 9.40 1.04 10.05
C ARG A 39 8.28 1.27 9.05
N TRP A 40 7.07 1.25 9.58
CA TRP A 40 5.85 1.56 8.83
C TRP A 40 4.93 2.44 9.68
N GLY A 41 3.99 3.08 9.02
CA GLY A 41 2.98 3.97 9.61
C GLY A 41 1.94 4.28 8.53
N ARG A 42 1.22 5.40 8.63
CA ARG A 42 0.07 5.70 7.74
C ARG A 42 0.29 5.48 6.24
N ARG A 43 1.50 5.76 5.73
CA ARG A 43 1.86 5.54 4.32
C ARG A 43 1.91 4.07 3.91
N PHE A 44 2.26 3.19 4.83
CA PHE A 44 2.21 1.74 4.63
C PHE A 44 0.77 1.26 4.64
N ASP A 45 -0.05 1.73 5.58
CA ASP A 45 -1.46 1.36 5.65
C ASP A 45 -2.18 1.75 4.35
N SER A 46 -1.88 2.94 3.82
CA SER A 46 -2.39 3.39 2.52
C SER A 46 -1.99 2.53 1.31
N CYS A 47 -1.00 1.64 1.44
CA CYS A 47 -0.73 0.67 0.38
C CYS A 47 -1.84 -0.36 0.23
N PHE A 48 -2.59 -0.61 1.31
CA PHE A 48 -3.68 -1.57 1.42
C PHE A 48 -5.04 -0.88 1.52
N GLU A 49 -5.09 0.44 1.26
CA GLU A 49 -6.34 1.18 1.11
C GLU A 49 -6.69 1.23 -0.39
N GLY A 50 -7.70 0.47 -0.79
CA GLY A 50 -8.18 0.44 -2.17
C GLY A 50 -8.70 -0.94 -2.61
N PRO A 51 -9.38 -1.01 -3.76
CA PRO A 51 -9.99 -2.24 -4.25
C PRO A 51 -8.95 -3.32 -4.62
N ASP A 52 -7.71 -2.91 -4.89
CA ASP A 52 -6.59 -3.79 -5.24
C ASP A 52 -5.65 -4.09 -4.04
N ALA A 53 -6.08 -3.80 -2.80
CA ALA A 53 -5.30 -4.05 -1.59
C ALA A 53 -4.89 -5.52 -1.45
N ALA A 54 -5.79 -6.45 -1.80
CA ALA A 54 -5.52 -7.88 -1.78
C ALA A 54 -4.40 -8.26 -2.76
N HIS A 55 -4.36 -7.63 -3.94
CA HIS A 55 -3.30 -7.84 -4.93
C HIS A 55 -1.94 -7.36 -4.42
N VAL A 56 -1.90 -6.26 -3.66
CA VAL A 56 -0.65 -5.76 -3.08
C VAL A 56 -0.09 -6.78 -2.09
N ALA A 57 -0.94 -7.29 -1.19
CA ALA A 57 -0.58 -8.34 -0.23
C ALA A 57 -0.11 -9.62 -0.94
N ALA A 58 -0.82 -10.04 -1.99
CA ALA A 58 -0.47 -11.22 -2.77
C ALA A 58 0.90 -11.12 -3.43
N VAL A 59 1.21 -9.99 -4.09
CA VAL A 59 2.54 -9.80 -4.69
C VAL A 59 3.63 -9.77 -3.62
N LEU A 60 3.37 -9.23 -2.43
CA LEU A 60 4.33 -9.27 -1.32
C LEU A 60 4.59 -10.71 -0.85
N VAL A 61 3.56 -11.55 -0.76
CA VAL A 61 3.70 -12.98 -0.43
C VAL A 61 4.53 -13.71 -1.49
N LEU A 62 4.21 -13.57 -2.78
CA LEU A 62 5.00 -14.19 -3.87
C LEU A 62 6.47 -13.72 -3.91
N ARG A 63 6.74 -12.49 -3.46
CA ARG A 63 8.11 -11.99 -3.32
C ARG A 63 8.80 -12.58 -2.08
N ALA A 64 8.06 -12.74 -0.99
CA ALA A 64 8.56 -13.31 0.26
C ALA A 64 8.92 -14.79 0.12
N GLU A 65 8.17 -15.57 -0.68
CA GLU A 65 8.52 -16.97 -0.96
C GLU A 65 9.90 -17.11 -1.64
N ARG A 66 10.33 -16.08 -2.37
CA ARG A 66 11.63 -16.03 -3.04
C ARG A 66 12.68 -15.22 -2.27
N SER A 67 12.31 -14.59 -1.16
CA SER A 67 13.19 -13.71 -0.38
C SER A 67 13.00 -13.95 1.12
N ARG A 68 13.97 -14.65 1.71
CA ARG A 68 13.98 -14.97 3.14
C ARG A 68 13.85 -13.71 4.00
N ASP A 69 14.58 -12.65 3.68
CA ASP A 69 14.52 -11.38 4.42
C ASP A 69 13.11 -10.78 4.45
N LEU A 70 12.42 -10.80 3.31
CA LEU A 70 11.05 -10.28 3.23
C LEU A 70 10.07 -11.20 3.97
N LYS A 71 10.26 -12.53 3.88
CA LYS A 71 9.46 -13.51 4.63
C LYS A 71 9.58 -13.30 6.13
N GLU A 72 10.80 -13.20 6.65
CA GLU A 72 11.06 -12.93 8.07
C GLU A 72 10.56 -11.54 8.50
N ALA A 73 10.59 -10.55 7.61
CA ALA A 73 10.02 -9.23 7.89
C ALA A 73 8.49 -9.29 8.00
N ILE A 74 7.80 -10.03 7.14
CA ILE A 74 6.35 -10.22 7.20
C ILE A 74 5.96 -11.00 8.46
N LEU A 75 6.64 -12.11 8.77
CA LEU A 75 6.42 -12.86 10.00
C LEU A 75 6.53 -11.97 11.24
N ARG A 76 7.58 -11.13 11.31
CA ARG A 76 7.76 -10.13 12.37
C ARG A 76 6.64 -9.08 12.40
N ALA A 77 6.19 -8.61 11.24
CA ALA A 77 5.12 -7.63 11.15
C ALA A 77 3.79 -8.18 11.70
N PHE A 78 3.51 -9.45 11.45
CA PHE A 78 2.31 -10.14 11.95
C PHE A 78 2.49 -10.80 13.32
N LYS A 79 3.69 -10.72 13.91
CA LYS A 79 4.03 -11.36 15.20
C LYS A 79 3.70 -12.85 15.24
N THR A 80 3.89 -13.55 14.13
CA THR A 80 3.76 -15.02 14.04
C THR A 80 5.10 -15.63 13.64
N GLN A 81 5.29 -16.90 14.00
CA GLN A 81 6.42 -17.73 13.58
C GLN A 81 6.06 -18.63 12.40
N GLU A 82 4.78 -18.86 12.16
CA GLU A 82 4.30 -19.77 11.13
C GLU A 82 3.85 -19.00 9.89
N TRP A 83 4.43 -19.36 8.73
CA TRP A 83 4.09 -18.69 7.47
C TRP A 83 2.61 -18.81 7.11
N GLN A 84 2.00 -19.94 7.44
CA GLN A 84 0.61 -20.25 7.09
C GLN A 84 -0.40 -19.44 7.92
N GLU A 85 0.02 -18.90 9.06
CA GLU A 85 -0.80 -18.05 9.91
C GLU A 85 -0.83 -16.59 9.46
N VAL A 86 0.08 -16.18 8.57
CA VAL A 86 0.10 -14.82 8.01
C VAL A 86 -1.21 -14.59 7.24
N PRO A 87 -2.03 -13.58 7.59
CA PRO A 87 -3.31 -13.34 6.93
C PRO A 87 -3.20 -13.14 5.41
N TRP A 88 -2.08 -12.58 4.94
CA TRP A 88 -1.82 -12.41 3.51
C TRP A 88 -1.62 -13.73 2.75
N VAL A 89 -1.17 -14.79 3.43
CA VAL A 89 -1.01 -16.12 2.82
C VAL A 89 -2.37 -16.76 2.55
N LYS A 90 -3.36 -16.55 3.43
CA LYS A 90 -4.74 -16.98 3.15
C LYS A 90 -5.37 -16.17 2.01
N ALA A 91 -5.10 -14.87 1.96
CA ALA A 91 -5.57 -14.01 0.87
C ALA A 91 -4.97 -14.41 -0.50
N MET A 92 -3.85 -15.13 -0.51
CA MET A 92 -3.22 -15.63 -1.73
C MET A 92 -3.96 -16.77 -2.41
N ASP A 93 -4.83 -17.49 -1.70
CA ASP A 93 -5.62 -18.60 -2.27
C ASP A 93 -6.45 -18.14 -3.48
N ARG A 94 -6.99 -16.90 -3.42
CA ARG A 94 -7.72 -16.26 -4.53
C ARG A 94 -6.90 -16.08 -5.80
N PHE A 95 -5.57 -16.02 -5.70
CA PHE A 95 -4.66 -15.82 -6.82
C PHE A 95 -3.81 -17.07 -7.09
N SER A 96 -4.27 -18.23 -6.63
CA SER A 96 -3.60 -19.49 -6.90
C SER A 96 -3.38 -19.70 -8.40
N GLY A 97 -2.16 -20.09 -8.78
CA GLY A 97 -1.76 -20.24 -10.18
C GLY A 97 -1.37 -18.95 -10.90
N MET A 98 -1.52 -17.77 -10.28
CA MET A 98 -1.13 -16.49 -10.89
C MET A 98 0.27 -16.05 -10.47
N GLY A 99 1.08 -15.63 -11.43
CA GLY A 99 2.35 -14.95 -11.17
C GLY A 99 2.16 -13.48 -10.78
N ALA A 100 3.21 -12.87 -10.21
CA ALA A 100 3.18 -11.47 -9.76
C ALA A 100 2.79 -10.48 -10.88
N ARG A 101 3.12 -10.79 -12.14
CA ARG A 101 2.74 -9.98 -13.30
C ARG A 101 1.24 -10.07 -13.60
N GLU A 102 0.67 -11.26 -13.54
CA GLU A 102 -0.77 -11.51 -13.79
C GLU A 102 -1.62 -10.88 -12.69
N ILE A 103 -1.19 -11.00 -11.43
CA ILE A 103 -1.83 -10.30 -10.30
C ILE A 103 -1.76 -8.79 -10.51
N GLY A 104 -0.64 -8.26 -10.99
CA GLY A 104 -0.52 -6.83 -11.31
C GLY A 104 -1.45 -6.37 -12.44
N GLN A 105 -1.68 -7.21 -13.45
CA GLN A 105 -2.64 -6.90 -14.52
C GLN A 105 -4.08 -6.97 -14.02
N ASP A 106 -4.42 -7.95 -13.18
CA ASP A 106 -5.73 -8.05 -12.56
C ASP A 106 -6.01 -6.88 -11.61
N ALA A 107 -5.00 -6.42 -10.86
CA ALA A 107 -5.10 -5.22 -10.02
C ALA A 107 -5.47 -3.98 -10.84
N LEU A 108 -4.83 -3.77 -12.00
CA LEU A 108 -5.13 -2.65 -12.89
C LEU A 108 -6.56 -2.74 -13.45
N ARG A 109 -7.03 -3.94 -13.78
CA ARG A 109 -8.41 -4.17 -14.23
C ARG A 109 -9.42 -3.83 -13.14
N VAL A 110 -9.21 -4.33 -11.93
CA VAL A 110 -10.09 -4.05 -10.77
C VAL A 110 -10.12 -2.56 -10.43
N GLN A 111 -9.00 -1.85 -10.60
CA GLN A 111 -8.96 -0.40 -10.43
C GLN A 111 -9.77 0.35 -11.50
N ALA A 112 -9.74 -0.13 -12.74
CA ALA A 112 -10.49 0.47 -13.85
C ALA A 112 -12.00 0.18 -13.76
N GLU A 113 -12.40 -0.94 -13.16
CA GLU A 113 -13.81 -1.34 -12.99
C GLU A 113 -14.51 -0.60 -11.81
N GLN A 114 -13.75 -0.02 -10.88
CA GLN A 114 -14.28 0.67 -9.69
C GLN A 114 -14.02 2.19 -9.66
N GLY A 115 -13.41 2.74 -10.71
CA GLY A 115 -13.20 4.18 -10.91
C GLY A 115 -14.23 4.77 -11.86
#